data_AF-A0A432IA57-F1
#
_entry.id   AF-A0A432IA57-F1
#
_cell.length_a   1.000
_cell.length_b   1.000
_cell.length_c   1.000
_cell.angle_alpha   90.00
_cell.angle_beta   90.00
_cell.angle_gamma   90.00
#
_symmetry.space_group_name_H-M   'P 1'
#
loop_
_entity.id
_entity.type
_entity.pdbx_description
1 polymer ?
#
loop_
_entity_poly.entity_id
_entity_poly.type
_entity_poly.pdbx_seq_one_letter_code
_entity_poly.pdbx_strand_id
1 'polypeptide(L)'
;MKIDLEQYLLSVEMPVQYMGNEVNSIHKKEWKANMCLFFPDIYEVGMSNLGIRILYDVMNKVEGFSLERGFSPLEDMETIMRENKIPMFSLENKIPLKEFDVVGFSLSYEMSYTNVLNALDLAGIPLKAIDRGEEYPLIMAGGTCTVNPAPMSRFVDYFVIGDGEDIMPEIARIFVANADKTKSEKLELIKDLDGVYIPRLHRDKRIKKAIVENLDNTEFYSNQIVPFVKIVHDRVSVEIQRGCTRGCR
;
A
#
# COMPACT_ATOMS: atom_id res chain seq x y z
N MET A 1 1.84 7.14 -17.64
CA MET A 1 1.63 8.57 -18.00
C MET A 1 1.61 9.38 -16.70
N LYS A 2 2.43 10.42 -16.56
CA LYS A 2 2.46 11.21 -15.31
C LYS A 2 1.24 12.14 -15.27
N ILE A 3 0.44 12.04 -14.20
CA ILE A 3 -0.72 12.93 -14.02
C ILE A 3 -0.21 14.33 -13.67
N ASP A 4 -0.75 15.32 -14.36
CA ASP A 4 -0.51 16.73 -14.10
C ASP A 4 -1.70 17.33 -13.33
N LEU A 5 -1.40 17.88 -12.15
CA LEU A 5 -2.39 18.48 -11.25
C LEU A 5 -2.25 19.99 -11.14
N GLU A 6 -1.26 20.62 -11.79
CA GLU A 6 -0.84 22.00 -11.50
C GLU A 6 -1.99 22.99 -11.59
N GLN A 7 -2.85 22.84 -12.60
CA GLN A 7 -4.02 23.70 -12.81
C GLN A 7 -5.14 23.54 -11.76
N TYR A 8 -5.14 22.46 -10.98
CA TYR A 8 -6.18 22.16 -9.99
C TYR A 8 -5.76 22.45 -8.54
N LEU A 9 -4.45 22.53 -8.26
CA LEU A 9 -3.94 22.66 -6.89
C LEU A 9 -4.42 23.92 -6.17
N LEU A 10 -4.66 25.02 -6.89
CA LEU A 10 -5.16 26.26 -6.26
C LEU A 10 -6.68 26.24 -5.99
N SER A 11 -7.37 25.20 -6.46
CA SER A 11 -8.83 25.05 -6.38
C SER A 11 -9.27 24.04 -5.31
N VAL A 12 -8.33 23.46 -4.57
CA VAL A 12 -8.59 22.42 -3.56
C VAL A 12 -8.03 22.81 -2.19
N GLU A 13 -8.61 22.23 -1.16
CA GLU A 13 -8.11 22.25 0.20
C GLU A 13 -6.82 21.43 0.33
N MET A 14 -5.92 21.94 1.16
CA MET A 14 -4.66 21.26 1.53
C MET A 14 -3.86 20.74 0.32
N PRO A 15 -3.56 21.57 -0.71
CA PRO A 15 -2.97 21.10 -1.97
C PRO A 15 -1.61 20.42 -1.82
N VAL A 16 -0.89 20.74 -0.74
CA VAL A 16 0.41 20.16 -0.40
C VAL A 16 0.34 18.64 -0.26
N GLN A 17 -0.81 18.07 0.15
CA GLN A 17 -0.99 16.62 0.25
C GLN A 17 -0.91 15.90 -1.10
N TYR A 18 -1.02 16.64 -2.20
CA TYR A 18 -0.92 16.14 -3.57
C TYR A 18 0.43 16.47 -4.22
N MET A 19 1.43 17.00 -3.50
CA MET A 19 2.73 17.35 -4.12
C MET A 19 3.70 16.17 -4.23
N GLY A 20 3.85 15.38 -3.16
CA GLY A 20 4.66 14.16 -3.13
C GLY A 20 6.18 14.35 -3.18
N ASN A 21 6.66 15.55 -2.86
CA ASN A 21 8.08 15.92 -2.84
C ASN A 21 8.59 16.17 -1.41
N GLU A 22 8.03 15.47 -0.43
CA GLU A 22 8.39 15.63 0.99
C GLU A 22 9.87 15.30 1.25
N VAL A 23 10.40 15.74 2.40
CA VAL A 23 11.76 15.35 2.81
C VAL A 23 11.83 13.83 2.93
N ASN A 24 12.90 13.25 2.39
CA ASN A 24 13.14 11.80 2.29
C ASN A 24 12.18 11.03 1.35
N SER A 25 11.37 11.73 0.55
CA SER A 25 10.62 11.08 -0.53
C SER A 25 11.58 10.50 -1.58
N ILE A 26 11.30 9.27 -1.99
CA ILE A 26 12.11 8.49 -2.94
C ILE A 26 11.42 8.49 -4.30
N HIS A 27 12.09 9.05 -5.31
CA HIS A 27 11.58 9.14 -6.68
C HIS A 27 12.42 8.26 -7.60
N LYS A 28 12.19 6.95 -7.58
CA LYS A 28 12.83 6.02 -8.52
C LYS A 28 12.28 6.27 -9.92
N LYS A 29 13.13 6.13 -10.95
CA LYS A 29 12.75 6.25 -12.37
C LYS A 29 12.81 4.93 -13.13
N GLU A 30 13.52 3.96 -12.58
CA GLU A 30 13.73 2.64 -13.17
C GLU A 30 13.45 1.59 -12.11
N TRP A 31 12.73 0.55 -12.50
CA TRP A 31 12.39 -0.61 -11.68
C TRP A 31 12.04 -1.79 -12.58
N LYS A 32 12.15 -3.00 -12.04
CA LYS A 32 11.69 -4.25 -12.65
C LYS A 32 10.30 -4.64 -12.16
N ALA A 33 9.98 -4.28 -10.93
CA ALA A 33 8.64 -4.42 -10.36
C ALA A 33 8.30 -3.20 -9.50
N ASN A 34 7.03 -2.80 -9.46
CA ASN A 34 6.58 -1.68 -8.64
C ASN A 34 5.30 -1.97 -7.85
N MET A 35 5.11 -1.17 -6.81
CA MET A 35 3.91 -1.21 -5.98
C MET A 35 3.51 0.19 -5.53
N CYS A 36 2.21 0.43 -5.49
CA CYS A 36 1.64 1.53 -4.72
C CYS A 36 1.08 0.97 -3.41
N LEU A 37 1.65 1.35 -2.26
CA LEU A 37 1.08 1.08 -0.94
C LEU A 37 0.14 2.23 -0.56
N PHE A 38 -1.14 1.95 -0.72
CA PHE A 38 -2.23 2.87 -0.49
C PHE A 38 -2.70 2.80 0.97
N PHE A 39 -2.75 3.95 1.63
CA PHE A 39 -3.50 4.10 2.87
C PHE A 39 -4.91 4.56 2.51
N PRO A 40 -5.97 3.77 2.78
CA PRO A 40 -7.35 4.07 2.37
C PRO A 40 -8.02 5.17 3.21
N ASP A 41 -7.34 6.29 3.38
CA ASP A 41 -7.80 7.50 4.04
C ASP A 41 -6.93 8.70 3.58
N ILE A 42 -7.29 9.89 4.02
CA ILE A 42 -6.60 11.14 3.67
C ILE A 42 -5.14 11.12 4.14
N TYR A 43 -4.33 11.94 3.47
CA TYR A 43 -2.88 12.00 3.70
C TYR A 43 -2.50 12.22 5.18
N GLU A 44 -3.19 13.14 5.88
CA GLU A 44 -2.88 13.47 7.28
C GLU A 44 -3.04 12.26 8.23
N VAL A 45 -4.05 11.43 7.96
CA VAL A 45 -4.31 10.20 8.72
C VAL A 45 -3.29 9.13 8.33
N GLY A 46 -3.07 8.91 7.03
CA GLY A 46 -2.17 7.88 6.55
C GLY A 46 -0.71 8.13 6.94
N MET A 47 -0.24 9.37 6.89
CA MET A 47 1.11 9.73 7.32
C MET A 47 1.33 9.67 8.84
N SER A 48 0.24 9.60 9.61
CA SER A 48 0.31 9.33 11.05
C SER A 48 0.48 7.85 11.36
N ASN A 49 0.39 6.96 10.36
CA ASN A 49 0.64 5.53 10.51
C ASN A 49 2.15 5.23 10.41
N LEU A 50 2.71 4.61 11.45
CA LEU A 50 4.13 4.24 11.47
C LEU A 50 4.44 3.07 10.52
N GLY A 51 3.53 2.11 10.40
CA GLY A 51 3.72 0.92 9.58
C GLY A 51 3.93 1.24 8.10
N ILE A 52 3.12 2.12 7.50
CA ILE A 52 3.31 2.52 6.09
C ILE A 52 4.65 3.22 5.88
N ARG A 53 5.13 3.99 6.87
CA ARG A 53 6.41 4.71 6.82
C ARG A 53 7.61 3.76 6.91
N ILE A 54 7.54 2.76 7.79
CA ILE A 54 8.53 1.69 7.88
C ILE A 54 8.57 0.88 6.57
N LEU A 55 7.40 0.42 6.10
CA LEU A 55 7.29 -0.35 4.85
C LEU A 55 7.80 0.45 3.66
N TYR A 56 7.54 1.75 3.61
CA TYR A 56 8.06 2.64 2.57
C TYR A 56 9.59 2.62 2.47
N ASP A 57 10.28 2.65 3.60
CA ASP A 57 11.74 2.62 3.64
C ASP A 57 12.31 1.25 3.28
N VAL A 58 11.88 0.19 3.97
CA VAL A 58 12.47 -1.15 3.80
C VAL A 58 12.23 -1.70 2.39
N MET A 59 11.07 -1.43 1.80
CA MET A 59 10.75 -1.88 0.44
C MET A 59 11.54 -1.12 -0.62
N ASN A 60 11.78 0.18 -0.41
CA ASN A 60 12.58 0.96 -1.34
C ASN A 60 14.08 0.66 -1.26
N LYS A 61 14.55 -0.10 -0.27
CA LYS A 61 15.92 -0.65 -0.26
C LYS A 61 16.07 -1.91 -1.11
N VAL A 62 14.98 -2.56 -1.51
CA VAL A 62 15.03 -3.73 -2.40
C VAL A 62 15.47 -3.28 -3.80
N GLU A 63 16.59 -3.84 -4.27
CA GLU A 63 17.13 -3.55 -5.60
C GLU A 63 16.13 -3.95 -6.69
N GLY A 64 15.92 -3.06 -7.67
CA GLY A 64 14.99 -3.29 -8.77
C GLY A 64 13.51 -3.16 -8.42
N PHE A 65 13.14 -2.85 -7.17
CA PHE A 65 11.75 -2.63 -6.76
C PHE A 65 11.47 -1.14 -6.52
N SER A 66 10.29 -0.65 -6.91
CA SER A 66 9.82 0.71 -6.56
C SER A 66 8.56 0.65 -5.70
N LEU A 67 8.58 1.29 -4.53
CA LEU A 67 7.39 1.45 -3.71
C LEU A 67 7.01 2.94 -3.63
N GLU A 68 5.78 3.24 -4.05
CA GLU A 68 5.17 4.56 -3.91
C GLU A 68 3.99 4.51 -2.93
N ARG A 69 3.63 5.66 -2.35
CA ARG A 69 2.51 5.80 -1.43
C ARG A 69 1.26 6.25 -2.18
N GLY A 70 0.09 5.92 -1.67
CA GLY A 70 -1.20 6.44 -2.16
C GLY A 70 -2.12 6.77 -0.99
N PHE A 71 -2.99 7.77 -1.16
CA PHE A 71 -3.92 8.23 -0.14
C PHE A 71 -5.25 8.59 -0.78
N SER A 72 -6.35 8.47 -0.06
CA SER A 72 -7.65 8.93 -0.56
C SER A 72 -7.63 10.45 -0.75
N PRO A 73 -8.16 10.97 -1.87
CA PRO A 73 -8.32 12.40 -2.05
C PRO A 73 -9.39 12.95 -1.09
N LEU A 74 -9.34 14.26 -0.82
CA LEU A 74 -10.47 14.98 -0.24
C LEU A 74 -11.64 15.07 -1.24
N GLU A 75 -12.84 15.34 -0.74
CA GLU A 75 -14.08 15.37 -1.54
C GLU A 75 -14.02 16.35 -2.73
N ASP A 76 -13.38 17.50 -2.53
CA ASP A 76 -13.19 18.55 -3.54
C ASP A 76 -12.26 18.10 -4.68
N MET A 77 -11.12 17.48 -4.34
CA MET A 77 -10.20 16.90 -5.30
C MET A 77 -10.84 15.69 -6.00
N GLU A 78 -11.57 14.82 -5.28
CA GLU A 78 -12.26 13.69 -5.91
C GLU A 78 -13.27 14.17 -6.94
N THR A 79 -14.02 15.24 -6.64
CA THR A 79 -14.98 15.85 -7.58
C THR A 79 -14.26 16.29 -8.86
N ILE A 80 -13.16 17.04 -8.72
CA ILE A 80 -12.33 17.47 -9.87
C ILE A 80 -11.82 16.25 -10.64
N MET A 81 -11.33 15.23 -9.94
CA MET A 81 -10.79 14.02 -10.57
C MET A 81 -11.85 13.31 -11.40
N ARG A 82 -13.08 13.16 -10.88
CA ARG A 82 -14.18 12.52 -11.61
C ARG A 82 -14.64 13.33 -12.82
N GLU A 83 -14.81 14.65 -12.66
CA GLU A 83 -15.22 15.55 -13.75
C GLU A 83 -14.20 15.57 -14.90
N ASN A 84 -12.91 15.55 -14.57
CA ASN A 84 -11.81 15.64 -15.52
C ASN A 84 -11.24 14.27 -15.92
N LYS A 85 -11.83 13.17 -15.44
CA LYS A 85 -11.39 11.78 -15.69
C LYS A 85 -9.92 11.53 -15.31
N ILE A 86 -9.47 12.15 -14.21
CA ILE A 86 -8.15 11.93 -13.63
C ILE A 86 -8.25 10.64 -12.80
N PRO A 87 -7.50 9.58 -13.14
CA PRO A 87 -7.56 8.34 -12.39
C PRO A 87 -6.88 8.48 -11.03
N MET A 88 -7.21 7.62 -10.07
CA MET A 88 -6.44 7.51 -8.81
C MET A 88 -4.95 7.23 -9.09
N PHE A 89 -4.06 7.83 -8.31
CA PHE A 89 -2.62 7.83 -8.55
C PHE A 89 -1.76 7.71 -7.29
N SER A 90 -0.48 7.40 -7.49
CA SER A 90 0.56 7.41 -6.44
C SER A 90 1.09 8.81 -6.14
N LEU A 91 1.55 9.03 -4.91
CA LEU A 91 1.95 10.33 -4.41
C LEU A 91 3.24 10.84 -5.06
N GLU A 92 4.29 10.03 -5.12
CA GLU A 92 5.64 10.44 -5.53
C GLU A 92 5.70 10.83 -7.01
N ASN A 93 5.40 9.88 -7.90
CA ASN A 93 5.54 10.11 -9.34
C ASN A 93 4.23 10.39 -10.06
N LYS A 94 3.08 10.41 -9.36
CA LYS A 94 1.74 10.63 -9.97
C LYS A 94 1.43 9.58 -11.04
N ILE A 95 1.78 8.33 -10.76
CA ILE A 95 1.53 7.19 -11.64
C ILE A 95 0.10 6.72 -11.38
N PRO A 96 -0.75 6.55 -12.40
CA PRO A 96 -2.07 5.95 -12.24
C PRO A 96 -1.99 4.57 -11.59
N LEU A 97 -2.88 4.25 -10.65
CA LEU A 97 -2.85 2.98 -9.92
C LEU A 97 -2.91 1.74 -10.84
N LYS A 98 -3.54 1.87 -12.02
CA LYS A 98 -3.63 0.81 -13.02
C LYS A 98 -2.28 0.47 -13.67
N GLU A 99 -1.29 1.37 -13.62
CA GLU A 99 0.05 1.19 -14.20
C GLU A 99 1.05 0.49 -13.25
N PHE A 100 0.63 0.09 -12.05
CA PHE A 100 1.47 -0.66 -11.12
C PHE A 100 1.33 -2.17 -11.32
N ASP A 101 2.36 -2.94 -10.97
CA ASP A 101 2.27 -4.40 -10.86
C ASP A 101 1.40 -4.80 -9.65
N VAL A 102 1.48 -4.02 -8.57
CA VAL A 102 0.75 -4.25 -7.32
C VAL A 102 0.17 -2.95 -6.77
N VAL A 103 -1.09 -2.99 -6.34
CA VAL A 103 -1.68 -1.96 -5.47
C VAL A 103 -2.00 -2.63 -4.14
N GLY A 104 -1.29 -2.25 -3.08
CA GLY A 104 -1.53 -2.76 -1.73
C GLY A 104 -2.31 -1.77 -0.90
N PHE A 105 -3.22 -2.26 -0.06
CA PHE A 105 -3.98 -1.44 0.87
C PHE A 105 -3.58 -1.75 2.32
N SER A 106 -3.18 -0.73 3.06
CA SER A 106 -2.85 -0.83 4.49
C SER A 106 -4.09 -0.57 5.35
N LEU A 107 -4.79 -1.64 5.74
CA LEU A 107 -6.08 -1.59 6.44
C LEU A 107 -5.88 -1.50 7.97
N SER A 108 -6.00 -0.29 8.50
CA SER A 108 -5.87 -0.02 9.95
C SER A 108 -7.19 -0.15 10.72
N TYR A 109 -8.33 0.05 10.05
CA TYR A 109 -9.68 -0.02 10.62
C TYR A 109 -10.71 -0.37 9.53
N GLU A 110 -11.81 -1.03 9.91
CA GLU A 110 -12.80 -1.56 8.97
C GLU A 110 -13.59 -0.48 8.22
N MET A 111 -13.74 0.71 8.81
CA MET A 111 -14.42 1.84 8.13
C MET A 111 -13.71 2.29 6.85
N SER A 112 -12.43 1.92 6.66
CA SER A 112 -11.68 2.25 5.45
C SER A 112 -11.97 1.32 4.26
N TYR A 113 -12.75 0.24 4.43
CA TYR A 113 -13.02 -0.71 3.35
C TYR A 113 -13.77 -0.06 2.17
N THR A 114 -14.68 0.87 2.43
CA THR A 114 -15.36 1.62 1.37
C THR A 114 -14.39 2.50 0.59
N ASN A 115 -13.37 3.05 1.26
CA ASN A 115 -12.34 3.87 0.62
C ASN A 115 -11.45 3.03 -0.30
N VAL A 116 -11.20 1.75 0.03
CA VAL A 116 -10.54 0.81 -0.88
C VAL A 116 -11.34 0.66 -2.17
N LEU A 117 -12.66 0.42 -2.05
CA LEU A 117 -13.53 0.27 -3.22
C LEU A 117 -13.61 1.57 -4.03
N ASN A 118 -13.66 2.72 -3.35
CA ASN A 118 -13.65 4.03 -4.00
C ASN A 118 -12.35 4.28 -4.79
N ALA A 119 -11.20 3.95 -4.19
CA ALA A 119 -9.90 4.09 -4.86
C ALA A 119 -9.78 3.19 -6.10
N LEU A 120 -10.31 1.96 -6.04
CA LEU A 120 -10.36 1.06 -7.20
C LEU A 120 -11.29 1.61 -8.30
N ASP A 121 -12.47 2.10 -7.93
CA ASP A 121 -13.42 2.72 -8.87
C ASP A 121 -12.80 3.94 -9.56
N LEU A 122 -12.21 4.85 -8.79
CA LEU A 122 -11.54 6.06 -9.29
C LEU A 122 -10.30 5.74 -10.15
N ALA A 123 -9.64 4.60 -9.90
CA ALA A 123 -8.55 4.09 -10.75
C ALA A 123 -9.03 3.42 -12.04
N GLY A 124 -10.34 3.15 -12.19
CA GLY A 124 -10.88 2.33 -13.27
C GLY A 124 -10.44 0.86 -13.18
N ILE A 125 -10.23 0.34 -11.96
CA ILE A 125 -9.88 -1.05 -11.70
C ILE A 125 -11.15 -1.82 -11.27
N PRO A 126 -11.50 -2.96 -11.90
CA PRO A 126 -12.64 -3.76 -11.49
C PRO A 126 -12.58 -4.15 -10.02
N LEU A 127 -13.68 -3.95 -9.30
CA LEU A 127 -13.75 -4.11 -7.84
C LEU A 127 -13.45 -5.56 -7.43
N LYS A 128 -14.11 -6.54 -8.06
CA LYS A 128 -13.96 -7.95 -7.69
C LYS A 128 -12.71 -8.54 -8.31
N ALA A 129 -12.01 -9.37 -7.55
CA ALA A 129 -10.80 -10.05 -8.02
C ALA A 129 -11.03 -10.95 -9.24
N ILE A 130 -12.22 -11.54 -9.36
CA ILE A 130 -12.57 -12.39 -10.50
C ILE A 130 -12.75 -11.62 -11.82
N ASP A 131 -13.01 -10.31 -11.74
CA ASP A 131 -13.26 -9.47 -12.91
C ASP A 131 -11.96 -8.81 -13.43
N ARG A 132 -10.79 -9.12 -12.84
CA ARG A 132 -9.48 -8.56 -13.22
C ARG A 132 -8.65 -9.57 -14.02
N GLY A 133 -8.29 -9.21 -15.26
CA GLY A 133 -7.32 -9.93 -16.09
C GLY A 133 -5.87 -9.51 -15.80
N GLU A 134 -4.93 -9.91 -16.67
CA GLU A 134 -3.49 -9.59 -16.54
C GLU A 134 -3.19 -8.09 -16.70
N GLU A 135 -4.07 -7.31 -17.31
CA GLU A 135 -3.90 -5.87 -17.59
C GLU A 135 -4.09 -4.94 -16.40
N TYR A 136 -4.58 -5.46 -15.27
CA TYR A 136 -4.75 -4.71 -14.02
C TYR A 136 -3.54 -4.92 -13.08
N PRO A 137 -3.41 -4.23 -11.94
CA PRO A 137 -2.50 -4.65 -10.88
C PRO A 137 -2.98 -5.93 -10.17
N LEU A 138 -2.10 -6.60 -9.44
CA LEU A 138 -2.49 -7.44 -8.30
C LEU A 138 -2.96 -6.55 -7.15
N ILE A 139 -4.09 -6.86 -6.54
CA ILE A 139 -4.56 -6.16 -5.34
C ILE A 139 -4.13 -6.92 -4.09
N MET A 140 -3.40 -6.23 -3.24
CA MET A 140 -2.91 -6.75 -1.97
C MET A 140 -3.59 -6.03 -0.81
N ALA A 141 -3.77 -6.70 0.33
CA ALA A 141 -4.13 -6.03 1.58
C ALA A 141 -3.29 -6.51 2.76
N GLY A 142 -2.86 -5.57 3.60
CA GLY A 142 -2.18 -5.81 4.87
C GLY A 142 -2.77 -4.93 5.97
N GLY A 143 -2.12 -4.91 7.14
CA GLY A 143 -2.56 -4.13 8.29
C GLY A 143 -3.45 -4.91 9.24
N THR A 144 -3.75 -4.32 10.40
CA THR A 144 -4.39 -4.97 11.55
C THR A 144 -5.71 -5.65 11.24
N CYS A 145 -6.52 -5.09 10.35
CA CYS A 145 -7.81 -5.66 9.97
C CYS A 145 -7.69 -7.00 9.21
N THR A 146 -6.54 -7.29 8.61
CA THR A 146 -6.35 -8.50 7.79
C THR A 146 -6.23 -9.78 8.60
N VAL A 147 -6.18 -9.69 9.94
CA VAL A 147 -6.37 -10.86 10.83
C VAL A 147 -7.74 -11.52 10.62
N ASN A 148 -8.72 -10.78 10.09
CA ASN A 148 -9.95 -11.32 9.52
C ASN A 148 -10.09 -10.88 8.05
N PRO A 149 -9.53 -11.64 7.09
CA PRO A 149 -9.55 -11.26 5.68
C PRO A 149 -10.91 -11.47 5.01
N ALA A 150 -11.86 -12.15 5.68
CA ALA A 150 -13.13 -12.57 5.09
C ALA A 150 -13.93 -11.42 4.43
N PRO A 151 -14.08 -10.23 5.06
CA PRO A 151 -14.85 -9.12 4.46
C PRO A 151 -14.30 -8.63 3.13
N MET A 152 -12.97 -8.66 2.96
CA MET A 152 -12.29 -8.12 1.77
C MET A 152 -11.87 -9.19 0.76
N SER A 153 -12.03 -10.48 1.09
CA SER A 153 -11.57 -11.62 0.28
C SER A 153 -12.09 -11.68 -1.16
N ARG A 154 -13.23 -11.04 -1.45
CA ARG A 154 -13.80 -10.96 -2.81
C ARG A 154 -13.13 -9.91 -3.70
N PHE A 155 -12.42 -8.96 -3.09
CA PHE A 155 -11.87 -7.77 -3.76
C PHE A 155 -10.34 -7.77 -3.81
N VAL A 156 -9.68 -8.65 -3.05
CA VAL A 156 -8.23 -8.70 -2.87
C VAL A 156 -7.67 -10.02 -3.43
N ASP A 157 -6.55 -9.95 -4.13
CA ASP A 157 -5.89 -11.11 -4.74
C ASP A 157 -5.04 -11.89 -3.72
N TYR A 158 -4.34 -11.18 -2.83
CA TYR A 158 -3.64 -11.79 -1.69
C TYR A 158 -3.52 -10.86 -0.49
N PHE A 159 -3.37 -11.43 0.69
CA PHE A 159 -3.19 -10.72 1.94
C PHE A 159 -1.83 -10.99 2.53
N VAL A 160 -1.28 -10.01 3.24
CA VAL A 160 -0.13 -10.18 4.13
C VAL A 160 -0.59 -9.94 5.56
N ILE A 161 -0.68 -11.02 6.33
CA ILE A 161 -1.23 -11.07 7.67
C ILE A 161 -0.09 -11.12 8.69
N GLY A 162 -0.04 -10.13 9.57
CA GLY A 162 0.99 -9.99 10.59
C GLY A 162 1.96 -8.86 10.25
N ASP A 163 3.22 -9.04 10.66
CA ASP A 163 4.27 -8.05 10.47
C ASP A 163 4.77 -8.10 9.02
N GLY A 164 4.89 -6.93 8.38
CA GLY A 164 5.20 -6.81 6.95
C GLY A 164 6.68 -6.63 6.66
N GLU A 165 7.50 -6.30 7.67
CA GLU A 165 8.84 -5.76 7.50
C GLU A 165 9.83 -6.72 6.86
N ASP A 166 9.69 -8.03 7.10
CA ASP A 166 10.53 -9.07 6.49
C ASP A 166 9.87 -9.66 5.24
N ILE A 167 8.57 -9.96 5.34
CA ILE A 167 7.81 -10.66 4.29
C ILE A 167 7.57 -9.79 3.06
N MET A 168 7.32 -8.49 3.22
CA MET A 168 7.08 -7.59 2.09
C MET A 168 8.34 -7.43 1.24
N PRO A 169 9.54 -7.18 1.81
CA PRO A 169 10.78 -7.19 1.03
C PRO A 169 11.07 -8.54 0.36
N GLU A 170 10.70 -9.66 0.99
CA GLU A 170 10.83 -10.98 0.36
C GLU A 170 9.93 -11.12 -0.87
N ILE A 171 8.66 -10.73 -0.77
CA ILE A 171 7.72 -10.70 -1.89
C ILE A 171 8.25 -9.77 -3.00
N ALA A 172 8.75 -8.58 -2.64
CA ALA A 172 9.36 -7.65 -3.60
C ALA A 172 10.53 -8.28 -4.35
N ARG A 173 11.47 -8.95 -3.66
CA ARG A 173 12.59 -9.67 -4.28
C ARG A 173 12.10 -10.75 -5.24
N ILE A 174 11.08 -11.53 -4.84
CA ILE A 174 10.48 -12.56 -5.71
C ILE A 174 9.88 -11.93 -6.96
N PHE A 175 9.18 -10.80 -6.83
CA PHE A 175 8.53 -10.14 -7.96
C PHE A 175 9.55 -9.50 -8.92
N VAL A 176 10.62 -8.91 -8.39
CA VAL A 176 11.75 -8.41 -9.19
C VAL A 176 12.44 -9.53 -9.96
N ALA A 177 12.68 -10.67 -9.33
CA ALA A 177 13.35 -11.82 -9.95
C ALA A 177 12.48 -12.54 -10.98
N ASN A 178 11.16 -12.32 -10.98
CA ASN A 178 10.19 -12.98 -11.83
C ASN A 178 9.26 -11.95 -12.51
N ALA A 179 9.82 -10.82 -12.96
CA ALA A 179 9.06 -9.70 -13.51
C ALA A 179 8.22 -10.11 -14.73
N ASP A 180 8.74 -11.03 -15.54
CA ASP A 180 8.16 -11.59 -16.76
C ASP A 180 7.03 -12.61 -16.53
N LYS A 181 6.84 -13.09 -15.30
CA LYS A 181 5.81 -14.08 -14.99
C LYS A 181 4.42 -13.46 -14.89
N THR A 182 3.42 -14.26 -15.23
CA THR A 182 2.01 -13.91 -15.05
C THR A 182 1.67 -13.71 -13.59
N LYS A 183 0.56 -13.02 -13.31
CA LYS A 183 0.09 -12.82 -11.94
C LYS A 183 -0.17 -14.13 -11.21
N SER A 184 -0.78 -15.11 -11.89
CA SER A 184 -1.06 -16.42 -11.30
C SER A 184 0.23 -17.13 -10.88
N GLU A 185 1.27 -17.07 -11.70
CA GLU A 185 2.57 -17.66 -11.35
C GLU A 185 3.25 -16.91 -10.20
N LYS A 186 3.16 -15.58 -10.15
CA LYS A 186 3.66 -14.77 -9.02
C LYS A 186 2.95 -15.15 -7.71
N LEU A 187 1.63 -15.36 -7.74
CA LEU A 187 0.85 -15.82 -6.59
C LEU A 187 1.27 -17.22 -6.13
N GLU A 188 1.53 -18.14 -7.06
CA GLU A 188 2.02 -19.49 -6.74
C GLU A 188 3.40 -19.46 -6.05
N LEU A 189 4.27 -18.52 -6.41
CA LEU A 189 5.60 -18.38 -5.80
C LEU A 189 5.57 -17.91 -4.33
N ILE A 190 4.55 -17.13 -3.95
CA ILE A 190 4.46 -16.55 -2.60
C ILE A 190 3.49 -17.30 -1.67
N LYS A 191 2.71 -18.26 -2.19
CA LYS A 191 1.62 -18.93 -1.44
C LYS A 191 2.05 -19.65 -0.16
N ASP A 192 3.31 -20.07 -0.10
CA ASP A 192 3.84 -20.85 1.02
C ASP A 192 4.63 -20.01 2.02
N LEU A 193 4.73 -18.71 1.80
CA LEU A 193 5.34 -17.79 2.75
C LEU A 193 4.42 -17.57 3.97
N ASP A 194 5.03 -17.44 5.14
CA ASP A 194 4.30 -17.07 6.36
C ASP A 194 3.65 -15.69 6.20
N GLY A 195 2.42 -15.55 6.68
CA GLY A 195 1.59 -14.36 6.56
C GLY A 195 0.82 -14.25 5.24
N VAL A 196 1.20 -14.99 4.20
CA VAL A 196 0.54 -14.86 2.89
C VAL A 196 -0.74 -15.69 2.82
N TYR A 197 -1.87 -15.02 2.60
CA TYR A 197 -3.17 -15.65 2.36
C TYR A 197 -3.70 -15.29 0.97
N ILE A 198 -3.96 -16.29 0.12
CA ILE A 198 -4.46 -16.10 -1.24
C ILE A 198 -5.84 -16.75 -1.32
N PRO A 199 -6.95 -15.99 -1.35
CA PRO A 199 -8.31 -16.55 -1.28
C PRO A 199 -8.61 -17.63 -2.33
N ARG A 200 -8.01 -17.51 -3.52
CA ARG A 200 -8.24 -18.46 -4.63
C ARG A 200 -7.45 -19.76 -4.49
N LEU A 201 -6.32 -19.74 -3.78
CA LEU A 201 -5.42 -20.90 -3.64
C LEU A 201 -5.56 -21.58 -2.27
N HIS A 202 -5.96 -20.85 -1.24
CA HIS A 202 -6.12 -21.34 0.12
C HIS A 202 -7.61 -21.46 0.48
N ARG A 203 -8.15 -22.69 0.46
CA ARG A 203 -9.53 -22.96 0.92
C ARG A 203 -9.59 -23.31 2.40
N ASP A 204 -8.74 -24.23 2.85
CA ASP A 204 -8.77 -24.78 4.22
C ASP A 204 -7.37 -24.77 4.88
N LYS A 205 -6.44 -23.96 4.35
CA LYS A 205 -5.08 -23.84 4.90
C LYS A 205 -5.10 -22.88 6.08
N ARG A 206 -4.62 -23.34 7.24
CA ARG A 206 -4.35 -22.45 8.36
C ARG A 206 -3.13 -21.59 8.02
N ILE A 207 -3.33 -20.29 7.90
CA ILE A 207 -2.25 -19.33 7.64
C ILE A 207 -1.55 -19.00 8.95
N LYS A 208 -0.24 -19.22 8.99
CA LYS A 208 0.60 -18.74 10.07
C LYS A 208 0.87 -17.26 9.81
N LYS A 209 0.61 -16.39 10.78
CA LYS A 209 0.91 -14.95 10.64
C LYS A 209 2.42 -14.74 10.55
N ALA A 210 2.84 -13.76 9.75
CA ALA A 210 4.20 -13.27 9.78
C ALA A 210 4.46 -12.55 11.11
N ILE A 211 5.62 -12.78 11.71
CA ILE A 211 6.04 -12.17 12.98
C ILE A 211 7.50 -11.81 12.84
N VAL A 212 7.84 -10.56 13.15
CA VAL A 212 9.23 -10.17 13.36
C VAL A 212 9.62 -10.63 14.76
N GLU A 213 10.43 -11.68 14.85
CA GLU A 213 10.78 -12.29 16.14
C GLU A 213 11.77 -11.45 16.95
N ASN A 214 12.67 -10.71 16.28
CA ASN A 214 13.70 -9.92 16.94
C ASN A 214 13.76 -8.48 16.40
N LEU A 215 13.21 -7.55 17.18
CA LEU A 215 13.23 -6.12 16.88
C LEU A 215 14.64 -5.50 16.92
N ASP A 216 15.59 -6.08 17.67
CA ASP A 216 16.98 -5.57 17.72
C ASP A 216 17.71 -5.74 16.38
N ASN A 217 17.25 -6.69 15.56
CA ASN A 217 17.77 -6.94 14.22
C ASN A 217 16.99 -6.19 13.14
N THR A 218 15.89 -5.52 13.48
CA THR A 218 15.17 -4.71 12.50
C THR A 218 15.98 -3.49 12.12
N GLU A 219 15.99 -3.18 10.83
CA GLU A 219 16.72 -2.03 10.34
C GLU A 219 16.10 -0.74 10.88
N PHE A 220 16.93 0.16 11.37
CA PHE A 220 16.44 1.42 11.92
C PHE A 220 15.87 2.31 10.81
N TYR A 221 14.64 2.77 11.00
CA TYR A 221 13.96 3.72 10.11
C TYR A 221 14.56 5.13 10.26
N SER A 222 15.74 5.32 9.68
CA SER A 222 16.56 6.54 9.79
C SER A 222 16.06 7.66 8.89
N ASN A 223 15.62 7.35 7.68
CA ASN A 223 15.14 8.31 6.69
C ASN A 223 13.63 8.51 6.80
N GLN A 224 13.19 8.98 7.96
CA GLN A 224 11.78 9.25 8.21
C GLN A 224 11.22 10.28 7.23
N ILE A 225 10.11 9.99 6.56
CA ILE A 225 9.39 11.01 5.77
C ILE A 225 9.02 12.15 6.70
N VAL A 226 9.32 13.39 6.30
CA VAL A 226 8.89 14.60 7.00
C VAL A 226 7.89 15.34 6.12
N PRO A 227 6.58 15.25 6.44
CA PRO A 227 5.53 15.96 5.72
C PRO A 227 5.73 17.48 5.71
N PHE A 228 5.28 18.14 4.64
CA PHE A 228 5.22 19.60 4.57
C PHE A 228 3.94 20.19 5.16
N VAL A 229 2.98 19.34 5.53
CA VAL A 229 1.77 19.72 6.25
C VAL A 229 1.73 19.04 7.60
N LYS A 230 1.01 19.68 8.53
CA LYS A 230 0.70 19.07 9.81
C LYS A 230 -0.09 17.78 9.58
N ILE A 231 0.29 16.72 10.27
CA ILE A 231 -0.43 15.44 10.27
C ILE A 231 -1.13 15.23 11.62
N VAL A 232 -2.07 14.28 11.72
CA VAL A 232 -2.84 14.03 12.96
C VAL A 232 -1.92 13.80 14.15
N HIS A 233 -0.84 13.04 13.96
CA HIS A 233 0.22 12.85 14.95
C HIS A 233 1.52 13.52 14.50
N ASP A 234 1.56 14.85 14.58
CA ASP A 234 2.71 15.69 14.25
C ASP A 234 3.83 15.61 15.31
N ARG A 235 4.48 14.44 15.35
CA ARG A 235 5.57 14.10 16.27
C ARG A 235 6.43 12.99 15.68
N VAL A 236 7.67 12.89 16.14
CA VAL A 236 8.50 11.72 15.86
C VAL A 236 7.95 10.52 16.62
N SER A 237 7.68 9.44 15.89
CA SER A 237 7.21 8.17 16.46
C SER A 237 8.34 7.16 16.43
N VAL A 238 8.58 6.52 17.57
CA VAL A 238 9.54 5.43 17.73
C VAL A 238 8.82 4.27 18.41
N GLU A 239 8.82 3.11 17.76
CA GLU A 239 8.31 1.89 18.37
C GLU A 239 9.44 1.26 19.20
N ILE A 240 9.24 1.18 20.52
CA ILE A 240 10.21 0.60 21.47
C ILE A 240 9.86 -0.83 21.90
N GLN A 241 8.64 -1.29 21.58
CA GLN A 241 8.13 -2.63 21.88
C GLN A 241 6.93 -2.94 20.98
N ARG A 242 6.71 -4.22 20.67
CA ARG A 242 5.56 -4.69 19.87
C ARG A 242 4.72 -5.71 20.63
N GLY A 243 3.41 -5.60 20.46
CA GLY A 243 2.44 -6.49 21.09
C GLY A 243 2.05 -6.06 22.51
N CYS A 244 0.93 -6.57 22.97
CA CYS A 244 0.39 -6.27 24.29
C CYS A 244 0.02 -7.57 25.01
N THR A 245 0.57 -7.78 26.20
CA THR A 245 0.28 -8.96 27.03
C THR A 245 -1.09 -8.90 27.70
N ARG A 246 -1.83 -7.79 27.55
CA ARG A 246 -3.02 -7.51 28.35
C ARG A 246 -4.26 -8.33 27.99
N GLY A 247 -4.26 -9.08 26.88
CA GLY A 247 -5.32 -10.04 26.57
C GLY A 247 -6.73 -9.46 26.64
N CYS A 248 -6.88 -8.15 26.43
CA CYS A 248 -8.15 -7.46 26.54
C CYS A 248 -9.13 -8.09 25.54
N ARG A 249 -10.24 -8.63 26.06
CA ARG A 249 -11.34 -9.20 25.30
C ARG A 249 -12.45 -8.18 25.17
#